data_AF-A0A6G2DAR3-F1
#
_entry.id   AF-A0A6G2DAR3-F1
#
_cell.length_a   1.000
_cell.length_b   1.000
_cell.length_c   1.000
_cell.angle_alpha   90.00
_cell.angle_beta   90.00
_cell.angle_gamma   90.00
#
_symmetry.space_group_name_H-M   'P 1'
#
loop_
_entity.id
_entity.type
_entity.pdbx_description
1 polymer ?
#
loop_
_entity_poly.entity_id
_entity_poly.type
_entity_poly.pdbx_seq_one_letter_code
_entity_poly.pdbx_strand_id
1 'polypeptide(L)'
;MKARPDQVKFMMVDPKMVELSVYNDIPHLLIPVVTNPRKASKALQKVVDEMENRYELFAKVGVRNIAGCNAKVEEFNSQSEYKQIPLPFIVVIVDELADLMMVASKEVEDAIIRLGQKARAAGIHMILATQRPSVDVISGLIKANVPSRVAFAVSSGTDSRTILDENGAEKLLGRGDMLFKSIDENHPVRLQGSFISDDDVERIVNFIKTQADADYDESFDPGEVSENEGEFSDGDAGGDPLFDEAKSLVIETQKASASMIQRRLSVGFNRATRLMEELEMAGVIGPAEGTKPRKVLQQ
;
A
#
# COMPACT_ATOMS: atom_id res chain seq x y z
N MET A 1 7.65 3.73 26.67
CA MET A 1 6.25 4.19 26.51
C MET A 1 5.41 2.97 26.20
N LYS A 2 4.25 2.76 26.84
CA LYS A 2 3.31 1.67 26.50
C LYS A 2 2.08 2.33 25.86
N ALA A 3 1.66 1.88 24.68
CA ALA A 3 0.54 2.44 23.94
C ALA A 3 -0.57 1.40 23.75
N ARG A 4 -1.80 1.77 24.07
CA ARG A 4 -2.98 0.93 23.87
C ARG A 4 -3.54 1.03 22.44
N PRO A 5 -4.35 0.07 21.99
CA PRO A 5 -4.97 0.08 20.65
C PRO A 5 -5.84 1.32 20.36
N ASP A 6 -6.44 1.94 21.37
CA ASP A 6 -7.22 3.18 21.25
C ASP A 6 -6.32 4.43 21.13
N GLN A 7 -5.01 4.30 21.37
CA GLN A 7 -4.05 5.40 21.30
C GLN A 7 -3.19 5.34 20.04
N VAL A 8 -2.85 4.14 19.58
CA VAL A 8 -2.02 3.91 18.39
C VAL A 8 -2.59 2.77 17.58
N LYS A 9 -2.72 3.00 16.27
CA LYS A 9 -3.11 2.02 15.28
C LYS A 9 -2.02 1.86 14.21
N PHE A 10 -1.89 0.66 13.65
CA PHE A 10 -0.90 0.31 12.64
C PHE A 10 -1.55 -0.04 11.31
N MET A 11 -0.92 0.38 10.22
CA MET A 11 -1.12 -0.20 8.90
C MET A 11 0.22 -0.78 8.46
N MET A 12 0.27 -2.09 8.22
CA MET A 12 1.50 -2.80 7.88
C MET A 12 1.42 -3.33 6.44
N VAL A 13 2.49 -3.13 5.68
CA VAL A 13 2.65 -3.61 4.31
C VAL A 13 3.90 -4.49 4.23
N ASP A 14 3.69 -5.75 3.89
CA ASP A 14 4.74 -6.77 3.76
C ASP A 14 4.51 -7.57 2.47
N PRO A 15 5.06 -7.09 1.34
CA PRO A 15 4.89 -7.74 0.05
C PRO A 15 5.49 -9.15 -0.04
N LYS A 16 6.41 -9.49 0.87
CA LYS A 16 7.13 -10.77 0.87
C LYS A 16 6.51 -11.79 1.82
N MET A 17 5.61 -11.37 2.71
CA MET A 17 4.97 -12.20 3.74
C MET A 17 5.96 -12.83 4.72
N VAL A 18 7.09 -12.17 5.00
CA VAL A 18 8.15 -12.73 5.84
C VAL A 18 8.25 -12.00 7.17
N GLU A 19 8.35 -10.67 7.13
CA GLU A 19 8.81 -9.90 8.28
C GLU A 19 7.66 -9.42 9.18
N LEU A 20 6.54 -8.97 8.59
CA LEU A 20 5.45 -8.35 9.36
C LEU A 20 4.25 -9.29 9.55
N SER A 21 4.20 -10.41 8.85
CA SER A 21 3.07 -11.34 8.91
C SER A 21 2.82 -11.92 10.30
N VAL A 22 3.85 -12.00 11.16
CA VAL A 22 3.73 -12.40 12.57
C VAL A 22 2.79 -11.48 13.36
N TYR A 23 2.68 -10.20 12.98
CA TYR A 23 1.86 -9.20 13.68
C TYR A 23 0.38 -9.24 13.31
N ASN A 24 -0.06 -10.06 12.35
CA ASN A 24 -1.49 -10.21 12.04
C ASN A 24 -2.29 -10.47 13.31
N ASP A 25 -3.50 -9.93 13.39
CA ASP A 25 -4.44 -10.09 14.51
C ASP A 25 -4.05 -9.43 15.84
N ILE A 26 -3.03 -8.57 15.88
CA ILE A 26 -2.89 -7.66 17.03
C ILE A 26 -4.01 -6.60 17.02
N PRO A 27 -4.56 -6.21 18.19
CA PRO A 27 -5.65 -5.24 18.28
C PRO A 27 -5.29 -3.83 17.78
N HIS A 28 -3.99 -3.56 17.62
CA HIS A 28 -3.49 -2.31 17.06
C HIS A 28 -3.60 -2.22 15.54
N LEU A 29 -3.80 -3.31 14.81
CA LEU A 29 -3.90 -3.25 13.34
C LEU A 29 -5.23 -2.61 12.89
N LEU A 30 -5.16 -1.76 11.86
CA LEU A 30 -6.35 -1.20 11.18
C LEU A 30 -6.95 -2.22 10.21
N ILE A 31 -6.10 -2.96 9.50
CA ILE A 31 -6.45 -3.98 8.53
C ILE A 31 -5.43 -5.11 8.64
N PRO A 32 -5.74 -6.33 8.14
CA PRO A 32 -4.73 -7.39 8.01
C PRO A 32 -3.48 -6.89 7.26
N VAL A 33 -2.34 -7.49 7.55
CA VAL A 33 -1.07 -7.12 6.91
C VAL A 33 -1.23 -7.19 5.39
N VAL A 34 -0.95 -6.09 4.71
CA VAL A 34 -1.19 -5.97 3.26
C VAL A 34 -0.01 -6.57 2.52
N THR A 35 -0.29 -7.61 1.75
CA THR A 35 0.74 -8.40 1.05
C THR A 35 0.77 -8.14 -0.45
N ASN A 36 -0.33 -7.69 -1.04
CA ASN A 36 -0.39 -7.37 -2.45
C ASN A 36 0.06 -5.92 -2.70
N PRO A 37 1.07 -5.65 -3.56
CA PRO A 37 1.54 -4.30 -3.81
C PRO A 37 0.49 -3.31 -4.34
N ARG A 38 -0.47 -3.76 -5.15
CA ARG A 38 -1.58 -2.92 -5.64
C ARG A 38 -2.59 -2.62 -4.54
N LYS A 39 -2.86 -3.59 -3.65
CA LYS A 39 -3.68 -3.32 -2.46
C LYS A 39 -2.98 -2.33 -1.53
N ALA A 40 -1.67 -2.42 -1.40
CA ALA A 40 -0.89 -1.52 -0.56
C ALA A 40 -0.93 -0.07 -1.05
N SER A 41 -0.86 0.18 -2.37
CA SER A 41 -1.02 1.55 -2.89
C SER A 41 -2.42 2.10 -2.62
N LYS A 42 -3.48 1.29 -2.79
CA LYS A 42 -4.86 1.66 -2.41
C LYS A 42 -4.99 1.92 -0.91
N ALA A 43 -4.36 1.11 -0.06
CA ALA A 43 -4.36 1.28 1.39
C ALA A 43 -3.64 2.57 1.83
N LEU A 44 -2.52 2.92 1.19
CA LEU A 44 -1.85 4.22 1.39
C LEU A 44 -2.79 5.39 1.04
N GLN A 45 -3.56 5.27 -0.04
CA GLN A 45 -4.55 6.28 -0.41
C GLN A 45 -5.65 6.41 0.66
N LYS A 46 -6.12 5.30 1.26
CA LYS A 46 -7.06 5.36 2.39
C LYS A 46 -6.51 6.12 3.59
N VAL A 47 -5.21 5.99 3.87
CA VAL A 47 -4.55 6.78 4.92
C VAL A 47 -4.47 8.27 4.57
N VAL A 48 -4.28 8.61 3.29
CA VAL A 48 -4.38 9.99 2.81
C VAL A 48 -5.79 10.53 3.00
N ASP A 49 -6.82 9.75 2.70
CA ASP A 49 -8.22 10.15 2.87
C ASP A 49 -8.55 10.37 4.36
N GLU A 50 -8.09 9.49 5.25
CA GLU A 50 -8.20 9.67 6.71
C GLU A 50 -7.49 10.95 7.18
N MET A 51 -6.31 11.26 6.63
CA MET A 51 -5.61 12.50 6.95
C MET A 51 -6.47 13.73 6.65
N GLU A 52 -7.10 13.77 5.47
CA GLU A 52 -7.96 14.88 5.06
C GLU A 52 -9.25 14.92 5.91
N ASN A 53 -9.85 13.77 6.24
CA ASN A 53 -10.99 13.66 7.16
C ASN A 53 -10.68 14.26 8.54
N ARG A 54 -9.49 13.97 9.08
CA ARG A 54 -9.02 14.56 10.35
C ARG A 54 -8.88 16.07 10.26
N TYR A 55 -8.40 16.60 9.14
CA TYR A 55 -8.31 18.04 8.93
C TYR A 55 -9.69 18.71 8.87
N GLU A 56 -10.67 18.08 8.22
CA GLU A 56 -12.05 18.57 8.25
C GLU A 56 -12.63 18.58 9.67
N LEU A 57 -12.38 17.52 10.43
CA LEU A 57 -12.78 17.43 11.83
C LEU A 57 -12.11 18.51 12.67
N PHE A 58 -10.81 18.74 12.49
CA PHE A 58 -10.08 19.79 13.19
C PHE A 58 -10.65 21.18 12.89
N ALA A 59 -11.02 21.45 11.64
CA ALA A 59 -11.65 22.70 11.25
C ALA A 59 -13.03 22.87 11.92
N LYS A 60 -13.87 21.83 11.93
CA LYS A 60 -15.19 21.84 12.59
C LYS A 60 -15.08 22.07 14.10
N VAL A 61 -14.10 21.44 14.73
CA VAL A 61 -13.86 21.55 16.18
C VAL A 61 -13.08 22.82 16.55
N GLY A 62 -12.43 23.49 15.58
CA GLY A 62 -11.63 24.69 15.81
C GLY A 62 -10.29 24.40 16.48
N VAL A 63 -9.59 23.35 16.06
CA VAL A 63 -8.25 22.95 16.53
C VAL A 63 -7.29 22.82 15.35
N ARG A 64 -5.99 22.76 15.61
CA ARG A 64 -4.95 22.71 14.56
C ARG A 64 -4.31 21.34 14.37
N ASN A 65 -4.46 20.44 15.33
CA ASN A 65 -3.78 19.15 15.33
C ASN A 65 -4.53 18.14 16.22
N ILE A 66 -4.12 16.88 16.12
CA ILE A 66 -4.67 15.76 16.87
C ILE A 66 -4.61 15.96 18.38
N ALA A 67 -3.51 16.54 18.91
CA ALA A 67 -3.36 16.77 20.34
C ALA A 67 -4.42 17.76 20.86
N GLY A 68 -4.68 18.83 20.12
CA GLY A 68 -5.75 19.79 20.44
C GLY A 68 -7.14 19.17 20.32
N CYS A 69 -7.37 18.30 19.33
CA CYS A 69 -8.64 17.58 19.20
C CYS A 69 -8.88 16.64 20.39
N ASN A 70 -7.88 15.81 20.72
CA ASN A 70 -7.97 14.84 21.81
C ASN A 70 -8.11 15.53 23.17
N ALA A 71 -7.45 16.67 23.39
CA ALA A 71 -7.64 17.45 24.61
C ALA A 71 -9.10 17.93 24.80
N LYS A 72 -9.76 18.37 23.72
CA LYS A 72 -11.19 18.73 23.77
C LYS A 72 -12.10 17.52 24.02
N VAL A 73 -11.77 16.37 23.44
CA VAL A 73 -12.47 15.11 23.71
C VAL A 73 -12.33 14.72 25.18
N GLU A 74 -11.13 14.82 25.76
CA GLU A 74 -10.88 14.54 27.16
C GLU A 74 -11.63 15.51 28.09
N GLU A 75 -11.64 16.81 27.77
CA GLU A 75 -12.42 17.81 28.50
C GLU A 75 -13.91 17.48 28.48
N PHE A 76 -14.47 17.19 27.30
CA PHE A 76 -15.86 16.76 27.15
C PHE A 76 -16.16 15.49 27.97
N ASN A 77 -15.28 14.50 27.88
CA ASN A 77 -15.40 13.25 28.62
C ASN A 77 -15.33 13.45 30.13
N SER A 78 -14.65 14.48 30.64
CA SER A 78 -14.60 14.73 32.08
C SER A 78 -15.94 15.24 32.64
N GLN A 79 -16.78 15.84 31.82
CA GLN A 79 -18.02 16.52 32.22
C GLN A 79 -19.29 15.79 31.75
N SER A 80 -19.19 14.96 30.72
CA SER A 80 -20.31 14.25 30.08
C SER A 80 -20.43 12.81 30.59
N GLU A 81 -21.66 12.33 30.76
CA GLU A 81 -21.92 10.89 30.95
C GLU A 81 -21.61 10.09 29.67
N TYR A 82 -21.83 10.70 28.50
CA TYR A 82 -21.47 10.13 27.20
C TYR A 82 -19.99 10.36 26.92
N LYS A 83 -19.23 9.28 26.71
CA LYS A 83 -17.81 9.35 26.39
C LYS A 83 -17.59 9.27 24.88
N GLN A 84 -16.75 10.15 24.36
CA GLN A 84 -16.20 10.11 23.01
C GLN A 84 -14.82 9.45 23.04
N ILE A 85 -14.44 8.80 21.94
CA ILE A 85 -13.14 8.15 21.82
C ILE A 85 -12.15 9.15 21.19
N PRO A 86 -11.00 9.43 21.83
CA PRO A 86 -9.95 10.24 21.22
C PRO A 86 -9.43 9.62 19.92
N LEU A 87 -8.93 10.44 19.00
CA LEU A 87 -8.35 9.92 17.77
C LEU A 87 -7.01 9.22 18.07
N PRO A 88 -6.80 7.99 17.58
CA PRO A 88 -5.51 7.31 17.72
C PRO A 88 -4.49 7.91 16.75
N PHE A 89 -3.21 7.85 17.11
CA PHE A 89 -2.13 8.02 16.14
C PHE A 89 -2.11 6.83 15.18
N ILE A 90 -1.80 7.07 13.91
CA ILE A 90 -1.64 6.00 12.92
C ILE A 90 -0.18 5.93 12.54
N VAL A 91 0.40 4.73 12.56
CA VAL A 91 1.75 4.46 12.07
C VAL A 91 1.65 3.49 10.90
N VAL A 92 2.02 3.98 9.72
CA VAL A 92 2.13 3.20 8.49
C VAL A 92 3.54 2.62 8.40
N ILE A 93 3.66 1.32 8.19
CA ILE A 93 4.92 0.61 8.08
C ILE A 93 4.94 -0.12 6.74
N VAL A 94 5.93 0.19 5.91
CA VAL A 94 6.19 -0.49 4.64
C VAL A 94 7.55 -1.16 4.72
N ASP A 95 7.57 -2.49 4.72
CA ASP A 95 8.81 -3.27 4.89
C ASP A 95 9.73 -3.18 3.66
N GLU A 96 9.16 -3.24 2.46
CA GLU A 96 9.90 -3.14 1.20
C GLU A 96 9.20 -2.17 0.24
N LEU A 97 9.61 -0.90 0.29
CA LEU A 97 9.07 0.15 -0.58
C LEU A 97 9.34 -0.15 -2.06
N ALA A 98 10.48 -0.77 -2.39
CA ALA A 98 10.85 -1.06 -3.77
C ALA A 98 9.80 -1.93 -4.49
N ASP A 99 9.21 -2.89 -3.78
CA ASP A 99 8.19 -3.79 -4.35
C ASP A 99 6.91 -3.03 -4.71
N LEU A 100 6.58 -1.99 -3.94
CA LEU A 100 5.46 -1.11 -4.26
C LEU A 100 5.79 -0.21 -5.46
N MET A 101 7.00 0.35 -5.49
CA MET A 101 7.45 1.22 -6.58
C MET A 101 7.50 0.48 -7.92
N MET A 102 7.82 -0.82 -7.93
CA MET A 102 7.83 -1.63 -9.15
C MET A 102 6.44 -1.84 -9.76
N VAL A 103 5.38 -1.72 -8.98
CA VAL A 103 4.01 -2.04 -9.41
C VAL A 103 3.13 -0.80 -9.58
N ALA A 104 3.29 0.19 -8.69
CA ALA A 104 2.43 1.37 -8.60
C ALA A 104 3.23 2.60 -8.13
N SER A 105 4.37 2.89 -8.77
CA SER A 105 5.29 3.97 -8.37
C SER A 105 4.60 5.32 -8.23
N LYS A 106 3.75 5.69 -9.19
CA LYS A 106 3.10 7.00 -9.21
C LYS A 106 2.17 7.18 -8.02
N GLU A 107 1.28 6.22 -7.78
CA GLU A 107 0.30 6.27 -6.69
C GLU A 107 0.99 6.24 -5.32
N VAL A 108 2.02 5.41 -5.18
CA VAL A 108 2.80 5.29 -3.94
C VAL A 108 3.58 6.57 -3.64
N GLU A 109 4.25 7.13 -4.64
CA GLU A 109 5.00 8.39 -4.49
C GLU A 109 4.07 9.56 -4.17
N ASP A 110 2.93 9.69 -4.88
CA ASP A 110 1.93 10.71 -4.61
C ASP A 110 1.39 10.63 -3.17
N ALA A 111 1.12 9.41 -2.67
CA ALA A 111 0.66 9.20 -1.30
C ALA A 111 1.74 9.58 -0.27
N ILE A 112 3.00 9.17 -0.47
CA ILE A 112 4.13 9.52 0.41
C ILE A 112 4.33 11.03 0.46
N ILE A 113 4.26 11.72 -0.67
CA ILE A 113 4.39 13.18 -0.73
C ILE A 113 3.27 13.84 0.09
N ARG A 114 2.01 13.48 -0.15
CA ARG A 114 0.86 14.06 0.56
C ARG A 114 0.96 13.83 2.07
N LEU A 115 1.28 12.61 2.48
CA LEU A 115 1.45 12.26 3.89
C LEU A 115 2.64 13.02 4.49
N GLY A 116 3.80 13.03 3.86
CA GLY A 116 4.98 13.72 4.39
C GLY A 116 4.77 15.23 4.60
N GLN A 117 3.93 15.87 3.78
CA GLN A 117 3.65 17.31 3.89
C GLN A 117 2.68 17.67 5.01
N LYS A 118 1.67 16.83 5.28
CA LYS A 118 0.53 17.21 6.15
C LYS A 118 0.27 16.26 7.32
N ALA A 119 0.72 15.01 7.27
CA ALA A 119 0.34 13.96 8.22
C ALA A 119 0.71 14.26 9.68
N ARG A 120 1.77 15.06 9.93
CA ARG A 120 2.27 15.38 11.27
C ARG A 120 1.18 15.94 12.20
N ALA A 121 0.38 16.90 11.73
CA ALA A 121 -0.67 17.49 12.55
C ALA A 121 -1.90 16.57 12.70
N ALA A 122 -2.14 15.72 11.69
CA ALA A 122 -3.17 14.68 11.71
C ALA A 122 -2.83 13.50 12.63
N GLY A 123 -1.59 13.41 13.13
CA GLY A 123 -1.13 12.29 13.97
C GLY A 123 -0.90 11.01 13.18
N ILE A 124 -0.51 11.14 11.92
CA ILE A 124 -0.19 10.02 11.03
C ILE A 124 1.32 10.06 10.76
N HIS A 125 1.97 8.91 10.86
CA HIS A 125 3.41 8.75 10.72
C HIS A 125 3.74 7.59 9.79
N MET A 126 4.87 7.66 9.11
CA MET A 126 5.31 6.62 8.17
C MET A 126 6.69 6.10 8.54
N ILE A 127 6.88 4.80 8.40
CA ILE A 127 8.16 4.09 8.42
C ILE A 127 8.27 3.37 7.08
N LEU A 128 9.21 3.80 6.25
CA LEU A 128 9.45 3.24 4.93
C LEU A 128 10.81 2.55 4.95
N ALA A 129 10.81 1.24 4.79
CA ALA A 129 12.01 0.42 4.70
C ALA A 129 12.22 -0.07 3.26
N THR A 130 13.48 -0.33 2.91
CA THR A 130 13.84 -0.98 1.65
C THR A 130 15.23 -1.57 1.74
N GLN A 131 15.44 -2.70 1.07
CA GLN A 131 16.77 -3.28 0.87
C GLN A 131 17.43 -2.79 -0.43
N ARG A 132 16.70 -2.04 -1.25
CA ARG A 132 17.14 -1.56 -2.58
C ARG A 132 17.28 -0.03 -2.56
N PRO A 133 18.40 0.51 -2.04
CA PRO A 133 18.63 1.95 -1.97
C PRO A 133 19.06 2.53 -3.33
N SER A 134 18.19 2.44 -4.34
CA SER A 134 18.37 3.06 -5.65
C SER A 134 17.59 4.37 -5.78
N VAL A 135 17.98 5.21 -6.73
CA VAL A 135 17.30 6.49 -7.01
C VAL A 135 15.87 6.28 -7.50
N ASP A 136 15.60 5.17 -8.18
CA ASP A 136 14.27 4.82 -8.69
C ASP A 136 13.30 4.44 -7.54
N VAL A 137 13.83 3.98 -6.41
CA VAL A 137 13.04 3.64 -5.21
C VAL A 137 12.98 4.82 -4.26
N ILE A 138 14.11 5.48 -4.02
CA ILE A 138 14.25 6.62 -3.11
C ILE A 138 14.45 7.88 -3.95
N SER A 139 13.38 8.32 -4.59
CA SER A 139 13.39 9.48 -5.47
C SER A 139 13.70 10.77 -4.71
N GLY A 140 14.09 11.83 -5.43
CA GLY A 140 14.29 13.15 -4.82
C GLY A 140 13.05 13.71 -4.14
N LEU A 141 11.85 13.38 -4.66
CA LEU A 141 10.58 13.80 -4.09
C LEU A 141 10.28 13.08 -2.77
N ILE A 142 10.56 11.77 -2.69
CA ILE A 142 10.46 11.01 -1.43
C ILE A 142 11.42 11.60 -0.40
N LYS A 143 12.69 11.84 -0.78
CA LYS A 143 13.69 12.43 0.13
C LYS A 143 13.28 13.80 0.65
N ALA A 144 12.65 14.63 -0.17
CA ALA A 144 12.21 15.96 0.24
C ALA A 144 11.10 15.93 1.31
N ASN A 145 10.32 14.84 1.38
CA ASN A 145 9.17 14.72 2.29
C ASN A 145 9.43 13.75 3.46
N VAL A 146 10.52 12.97 3.43
CA VAL A 146 10.95 12.07 4.50
C VAL A 146 12.37 12.45 4.96
N PRO A 147 12.49 13.44 5.86
CA PRO A 147 13.79 14.03 6.20
C PRO A 147 14.59 13.21 7.23
N SER A 148 13.93 12.53 8.16
CA SER A 148 14.59 11.65 9.12
C SER A 148 14.88 10.30 8.48
N ARG A 149 16.14 9.85 8.53
CA ARG A 149 16.59 8.65 7.81
C ARG A 149 17.51 7.79 8.65
N VAL A 150 17.39 6.48 8.46
CA VAL A 150 18.26 5.46 9.07
C VAL A 150 18.90 4.67 7.93
N ALA A 151 20.21 4.50 7.98
CA ALA A 151 20.93 3.59 7.10
C ALA A 151 21.65 2.54 7.95
N PHE A 152 21.32 1.26 7.72
CA PHE A 152 22.16 0.14 8.14
C PHE A 152 23.32 -0.05 7.17
N ALA A 153 24.16 -1.05 7.41
CA ALA A 153 25.26 -1.38 6.52
C ALA A 153 24.78 -1.60 5.07
N VAL A 154 25.38 -0.87 4.14
CA VAL A 154 25.12 -0.96 2.69
C VAL A 154 26.38 -1.37 1.94
N SER A 155 26.22 -1.81 0.70
CA SER A 155 27.32 -2.36 -0.10
C SER A 155 28.26 -1.29 -0.66
N SER A 156 27.80 -0.06 -0.82
CA SER A 156 28.55 0.98 -1.53
C SER A 156 28.28 2.40 -1.02
N GLY A 157 29.24 3.31 -1.24
CA GLY A 157 29.05 4.74 -0.94
C GLY A 157 27.99 5.40 -1.84
N THR A 158 27.70 4.83 -3.01
CA THR A 158 26.53 5.25 -3.82
C THR A 158 25.23 4.97 -3.09
N ASP A 159 25.06 3.78 -2.51
CA ASP A 159 23.88 3.42 -1.73
C ASP A 159 23.75 4.29 -0.47
N SER A 160 24.87 4.54 0.22
CA SER A 160 24.90 5.45 1.39
C SER A 160 24.40 6.84 1.00
N ARG A 161 24.87 7.39 -0.13
CA ARG A 161 24.43 8.71 -0.61
C ARG A 161 22.97 8.72 -1.07
N THR A 162 22.46 7.62 -1.61
CA THR A 162 21.03 7.54 -1.94
C THR A 162 20.17 7.71 -0.69
N ILE A 163 20.56 7.12 0.45
CA ILE A 163 19.79 7.18 1.70
C ILE A 163 20.09 8.48 2.47
N LEU A 164 21.36 8.76 2.79
CA LEU A 164 21.75 9.81 3.73
C LEU A 164 22.19 11.13 3.08
N ASP A 165 22.30 11.18 1.76
CA ASP A 165 22.96 12.26 0.99
C ASP A 165 24.47 12.41 1.28
N GLU A 166 25.08 11.48 2.03
CA GLU A 166 26.51 11.42 2.32
C GLU A 166 27.04 9.98 2.43
N ASN A 167 28.36 9.82 2.35
CA ASN A 167 29.01 8.51 2.55
C ASN A 167 29.15 8.20 4.04
N GLY A 168 29.18 6.93 4.40
CA GLY A 168 29.45 6.46 5.76
C GLY A 168 28.79 5.12 6.08
N ALA A 169 27.61 4.85 5.49
CA ALA A 169 26.87 3.62 5.77
C ALA A 169 27.58 2.38 5.18
N GLU A 170 28.39 2.55 4.14
CA GLU A 170 29.21 1.47 3.55
C GLU A 170 30.36 0.99 4.46
N LYS A 171 30.61 1.72 5.56
CA LYS A 171 31.66 1.40 6.54
C LYS A 171 31.11 0.78 7.83
N LEU A 172 29.79 0.58 7.91
CA LEU A 172 29.15 -0.03 9.06
C LEU A 172 29.47 -1.53 9.12
N LEU A 173 29.41 -2.08 10.34
CA LEU A 173 29.79 -3.46 10.62
C LEU A 173 28.65 -4.48 10.39
N GLY A 174 27.44 -3.98 10.09
CA GLY A 174 26.21 -4.78 10.03
C GLY A 174 25.66 -5.12 11.41
N ARG A 175 24.74 -6.09 11.49
CA ARG A 175 24.18 -6.62 12.75
C ARG A 175 23.68 -5.54 13.72
N GLY A 176 22.89 -4.60 13.20
CA GLY A 176 22.31 -3.51 13.99
C GLY A 176 23.13 -2.22 14.03
N ASP A 177 24.38 -2.22 13.57
CA ASP A 177 25.16 -0.97 13.42
C ASP A 177 24.52 -0.08 12.34
N MET A 178 24.23 1.18 12.68
CA MET A 178 23.46 2.09 11.84
C MET A 178 23.92 3.54 11.95
N LEU A 179 23.59 4.33 10.95
CA LEU A 179 23.65 5.79 10.95
C LEU A 179 22.23 6.35 10.98
N PHE A 180 21.95 7.22 11.94
CA PHE A 180 20.68 7.95 12.03
C PHE A 180 20.90 9.42 11.75
N LYS A 181 20.21 9.93 10.72
CA LYS A 181 20.16 11.35 10.37
C LYS A 181 18.80 11.89 10.78
N SER A 182 18.79 12.69 11.84
CA SER A 182 17.58 13.40 12.28
C SER A 182 17.25 14.56 11.34
N ILE A 183 15.98 14.97 11.29
CA ILE A 183 15.51 16.16 10.57
C ILE A 183 16.25 17.45 11.01
N ASP A 184 16.67 17.52 12.27
CA ASP A 184 17.26 18.72 12.88
C ASP A 184 18.81 18.71 12.84
N GLU A 185 19.43 17.64 12.34
CA GLU A 185 20.87 17.45 12.39
C GLU A 185 21.51 17.44 10.99
N ASN A 186 22.65 18.13 10.86
CA ASN A 186 23.38 18.21 9.60
C ASN A 186 24.16 16.93 9.27
N HIS A 187 24.52 16.14 10.29
CA HIS A 187 25.33 14.93 10.14
C HIS A 187 24.69 13.76 10.88
N PRO A 188 24.80 12.53 10.35
CA PRO A 188 24.27 11.36 10.98
C PRO A 188 25.06 11.00 12.24
N VAL A 189 24.33 10.54 13.25
CA VAL A 189 24.89 9.95 14.45
C VAL A 189 24.95 8.43 14.28
N ARG A 190 26.09 7.83 14.61
CA ARG A 190 26.23 6.37 14.61
C ARG A 190 25.60 5.77 15.86
N LEU A 191 24.76 4.77 15.67
CA LEU A 191 24.01 4.09 16.72
C LEU A 191 24.17 2.57 16.57
N GLN A 192 23.98 1.85 17.68
CA GLN A 192 23.88 0.40 17.68
C GLN A 192 22.43 0.00 17.99
N GLY A 193 21.82 -0.71 17.05
CA GLY A 193 20.48 -1.27 17.17
C GLY A 193 20.43 -2.31 18.28
N SER A 194 19.35 -2.27 19.06
CA SER A 194 19.05 -3.32 20.03
C SER A 194 18.61 -4.57 19.29
N PHE A 195 19.16 -5.72 19.68
CA PHE A 195 18.77 -7.00 19.13
C PHE A 195 17.53 -7.54 19.85
N ILE A 196 16.59 -8.06 19.08
CA ILE A 196 15.45 -8.85 19.56
C ILE A 196 15.38 -10.11 18.69
N SER A 197 15.16 -11.27 19.31
CA SER A 197 15.02 -12.53 18.59
C SER A 197 13.59 -12.72 18.08
N ASP A 198 13.41 -13.54 17.05
CA ASP A 198 12.08 -13.88 16.53
C ASP A 198 11.21 -14.53 17.61
N ASP A 199 11.79 -15.39 18.47
CA ASP A 199 11.12 -15.97 19.63
C ASP A 199 10.64 -14.91 20.65
N ASP A 200 11.39 -13.82 20.83
CA ASP A 200 10.95 -12.69 21.67
C ASP A 200 9.78 -11.95 21.02
N VAL A 201 9.86 -11.71 19.70
CA VAL A 201 8.79 -11.05 18.93
C VAL A 201 7.50 -11.85 19.05
N GLU A 202 7.54 -13.16 18.76
CA GLU A 202 6.37 -14.03 18.85
C GLU A 202 5.76 -14.04 20.25
N ARG A 203 6.60 -14.12 21.30
CA ARG A 203 6.12 -14.07 22.69
C ARG A 203 5.41 -12.77 23.01
N ILE A 204 5.95 -11.63 22.57
CA ILE A 204 5.34 -10.31 22.79
C ILE A 204 4.03 -10.19 22.01
N VAL A 205 4.02 -10.58 20.74
CA VAL A 205 2.84 -10.54 19.88
C VAL A 205 1.73 -11.41 20.46
N ASN A 206 2.03 -12.64 20.86
CA ASN A 206 1.05 -13.54 21.48
C ASN A 206 0.50 -12.95 22.79
N PHE A 207 1.37 -12.39 23.64
CA PHE A 207 0.93 -11.69 24.85
C PHE A 207 -0.02 -10.52 24.54
N ILE A 208 0.22 -9.77 23.46
CA ILE A 208 -0.66 -8.67 23.03
C ILE A 208 -2.01 -9.21 22.53
N LYS A 209 -2.01 -10.26 21.70
CA LYS A 209 -3.25 -10.90 21.19
C LYS A 209 -4.16 -11.42 22.30
N THR A 210 -3.59 -11.90 23.42
CA THR A 210 -4.40 -12.36 24.56
C THR A 210 -5.15 -11.25 25.31
N GLN A 211 -4.82 -9.97 25.05
CA GLN A 211 -5.43 -8.85 25.76
C GLN A 211 -6.71 -8.33 25.09
N ALA A 212 -6.82 -8.46 23.76
CA ALA A 212 -7.99 -8.06 22.98
C ALA A 212 -7.91 -8.66 21.56
N ASP A 213 -9.08 -8.95 20.99
CA ASP A 213 -9.21 -9.37 19.60
C ASP A 213 -8.93 -8.22 18.63
N ALA A 214 -8.56 -8.55 17.40
CA ALA A 214 -8.40 -7.58 16.33
C ALA A 214 -9.76 -7.04 15.87
N ASP A 215 -9.86 -5.71 15.84
CA ASP A 215 -11.01 -4.97 15.34
C ASP A 215 -10.55 -4.19 14.09
N TYR A 216 -10.72 -4.82 12.93
CA TYR A 216 -10.32 -4.27 11.64
C TYR A 216 -11.35 -3.25 11.15
N ASP A 217 -10.86 -2.12 10.66
CA ASP A 217 -11.67 -1.01 10.17
C ASP A 217 -11.89 -1.16 8.65
N GLU A 218 -13.13 -1.53 8.28
CA GLU A 218 -13.55 -1.70 6.88
C GLU A 218 -13.34 -0.44 6.03
N SER A 219 -13.31 0.76 6.63
CA SER A 219 -13.09 2.00 5.86
C SER A 219 -11.71 2.07 5.23
N PHE A 220 -10.73 1.37 5.84
CA PHE A 220 -9.36 1.22 5.35
C PHE A 220 -9.17 0.02 4.42
N ASP A 221 -10.18 -0.82 4.22
CA ASP A 221 -10.07 -1.96 3.32
C ASP A 221 -9.83 -1.46 1.87
N PRO A 222 -8.69 -1.81 1.24
CA PRO A 222 -8.43 -1.47 -0.15
C PRO A 222 -9.30 -2.25 -1.15
N GLY A 223 -10.10 -3.20 -0.67
CA GLY A 223 -10.94 -4.09 -1.46
C GLY A 223 -10.14 -5.16 -2.20
N GLU A 224 -10.83 -5.87 -3.10
CA GLU A 224 -10.17 -6.80 -4.01
C GLU A 224 -9.53 -6.06 -5.18
N VAL A 225 -8.27 -6.40 -5.47
CA VAL A 225 -7.64 -6.02 -6.74
C VAL A 225 -7.88 -7.16 -7.69
N SER A 226 -8.54 -6.88 -8.81
CA SER A 226 -8.59 -7.87 -9.88
C SER A 226 -7.17 -8.04 -10.43
N GLU A 227 -6.69 -9.28 -10.55
CA GLU A 227 -5.35 -9.59 -11.08
C GLU A 227 -5.15 -9.08 -12.53
N ASN A 228 -6.21 -8.60 -13.17
CA ASN A 228 -6.25 -8.06 -14.52
C ASN A 228 -5.98 -6.53 -14.63
N GLU A 229 -5.78 -5.81 -13.52
CA GLU A 229 -5.48 -4.36 -13.55
C GLU A 229 -4.03 -4.03 -14.00
N GLY A 230 -3.25 -5.03 -14.45
CA GLY A 230 -1.85 -4.86 -14.84
C GLY A 230 -1.54 -4.63 -16.32
N GLU A 231 -2.52 -4.68 -17.22
CA GLU A 231 -2.31 -4.49 -18.66
C GLU A 231 -3.29 -3.48 -19.29
N PHE A 232 -3.57 -2.35 -18.65
CA PHE A 232 -4.33 -1.28 -19.33
C PHE A 232 -3.67 0.08 -19.09
N SER A 233 -2.63 0.30 -19.89
CA SER A 233 -2.34 1.62 -20.44
C SER A 233 -3.54 2.03 -21.30
N ASP A 234 -4.24 3.07 -20.86
CA ASP A 234 -4.99 4.05 -21.66
C ASP A 234 -6.17 3.53 -22.51
N GLY A 235 -7.37 4.09 -22.28
CA GLY A 235 -8.49 3.98 -23.23
C GLY A 235 -9.83 3.65 -22.58
N ASP A 236 -10.52 4.73 -22.19
CA ASP A 236 -11.94 5.00 -22.42
C ASP A 236 -13.02 4.01 -21.95
N ALA A 237 -14.15 4.56 -21.50
CA ALA A 237 -15.37 3.82 -21.18
C ALA A 237 -16.12 3.37 -22.45
N GLY A 238 -15.38 2.91 -23.47
CA GLY A 238 -15.87 2.25 -24.68
C GLY A 238 -15.25 0.86 -24.74
N GLY A 239 -16.02 -0.14 -25.18
CA GLY A 239 -15.57 -1.54 -25.25
C GLY A 239 -14.26 -1.74 -26.03
N ASP A 240 -13.74 -2.98 -26.02
CA ASP A 240 -12.44 -3.26 -26.62
C ASP A 240 -12.36 -2.75 -28.07
N PRO A 241 -11.35 -1.94 -28.46
CA PRO A 241 -11.23 -1.39 -29.81
C PRO A 241 -11.22 -2.44 -30.93
N LEU A 242 -10.90 -3.69 -30.60
CA LEU A 242 -10.88 -4.83 -31.53
C LEU A 242 -12.20 -5.61 -31.56
N PHE A 243 -13.23 -5.17 -30.84
CA PHE A 243 -14.52 -5.85 -30.77
C PHE A 243 -15.16 -6.05 -32.13
N ASP A 244 -15.23 -5.00 -32.97
CA ASP A 244 -15.82 -5.08 -34.30
C ASP A 244 -15.03 -5.99 -35.26
N GLU A 245 -13.71 -6.02 -35.10
CA GLU A 245 -12.83 -6.89 -35.89
C GLU A 245 -12.97 -8.36 -35.45
N ALA A 246 -13.06 -8.60 -34.15
CA ALA A 246 -13.33 -9.91 -33.57
C ALA A 246 -14.71 -10.44 -33.97
N LYS A 247 -15.73 -9.57 -33.96
CA LYS A 247 -17.09 -9.88 -34.42
C LYS A 247 -17.09 -10.31 -35.88
N SER A 248 -16.47 -9.50 -36.74
CA SER A 248 -16.38 -9.77 -38.18
C SER A 248 -15.66 -11.09 -38.46
N LEU A 249 -14.54 -11.32 -37.77
CA LEU A 249 -13.75 -12.55 -37.89
C LEU A 249 -14.56 -13.79 -37.49
N VAL A 250 -15.31 -13.73 -36.38
CA VAL A 250 -16.09 -14.87 -35.89
C VAL A 250 -17.27 -15.18 -36.82
N ILE A 251 -17.92 -14.14 -37.38
CA ILE A 251 -19.01 -14.29 -38.35
C ILE A 251 -18.48 -14.88 -39.66
N GLU A 252 -17.36 -14.36 -40.19
CA GLU A 252 -16.77 -14.86 -41.44
C GLU A 252 -16.33 -16.32 -41.34
N THR A 253 -15.69 -16.68 -40.23
CA THR A 253 -15.07 -18.00 -40.07
C THR A 253 -15.99 -19.04 -39.43
N GLN A 254 -17.16 -18.61 -38.93
CA GLN A 254 -18.15 -19.42 -38.23
C GLN A 254 -17.55 -20.23 -37.07
N LYS A 255 -16.46 -19.72 -36.47
CA LYS A 255 -15.72 -20.37 -35.37
C LYS A 255 -15.38 -19.34 -34.31
N ALA A 256 -15.85 -19.57 -33.08
CA ALA A 256 -15.56 -18.72 -31.94
C ALA A 256 -14.71 -19.48 -30.89
N SER A 257 -13.44 -19.10 -30.76
CA SER A 257 -12.56 -19.61 -29.70
C SER A 257 -11.50 -18.57 -29.33
N ALA A 258 -11.15 -18.49 -28.05
CA ALA A 258 -10.15 -17.53 -27.55
C ALA A 258 -8.79 -17.70 -28.26
N SER A 259 -8.33 -18.93 -28.48
CA SER A 259 -7.08 -19.22 -29.18
C SER A 259 -7.07 -18.77 -30.65
N MET A 260 -8.23 -18.74 -31.29
CA MET A 260 -8.36 -18.24 -32.66
C MET A 260 -8.26 -16.71 -32.71
N ILE A 261 -8.99 -16.02 -31.82
CA ILE A 261 -8.94 -14.55 -31.69
C ILE A 261 -7.52 -14.11 -31.33
N GLN A 262 -6.90 -14.79 -30.37
CA GLN A 262 -5.51 -14.58 -29.97
C GLN A 262 -4.54 -14.60 -31.16
N ARG A 263 -4.62 -15.64 -32.01
CA ARG A 263 -3.71 -15.80 -33.15
C ARG A 263 -4.01 -14.86 -34.31
N ARG A 264 -5.29 -14.56 -34.57
CA ARG A 264 -5.71 -13.76 -35.74
C ARG A 264 -5.58 -12.26 -35.49
N LEU A 265 -5.87 -11.80 -34.28
CA LEU A 265 -5.76 -10.39 -33.90
C LEU A 265 -4.44 -10.07 -33.16
N SER A 266 -3.56 -11.06 -32.99
CA SER A 266 -2.27 -10.91 -32.30
C SER A 266 -2.39 -10.30 -30.90
N VAL A 267 -3.43 -10.71 -30.16
CA VAL A 267 -3.72 -10.24 -28.79
C VAL A 267 -3.31 -11.27 -27.74
N GLY A 268 -3.15 -10.86 -26.49
CA GLY A 268 -2.92 -11.78 -25.37
C GLY A 268 -4.12 -12.69 -25.07
N PHE A 269 -3.89 -13.83 -24.41
CA PHE A 269 -4.95 -14.81 -24.12
C PHE A 269 -6.10 -14.22 -23.29
N ASN A 270 -5.78 -13.41 -22.28
CA ASN A 270 -6.79 -12.78 -21.42
C ASN A 270 -7.68 -11.79 -22.18
N ARG A 271 -7.08 -11.00 -23.08
CA ARG A 271 -7.83 -10.09 -23.96
C ARG A 271 -8.70 -10.84 -24.96
N ALA A 272 -8.21 -11.95 -25.53
CA ALA A 272 -9.00 -12.80 -26.40
C ALA A 272 -10.21 -13.44 -25.69
N THR A 273 -10.05 -13.82 -24.41
CA THR A 273 -11.14 -14.34 -23.58
C THR A 273 -12.17 -13.25 -23.26
N ARG A 274 -11.74 -12.03 -22.93
CA ARG A 274 -12.64 -10.89 -22.72
C ARG A 274 -13.45 -10.55 -23.98
N LEU A 275 -12.80 -10.52 -25.14
CA LEU A 275 -13.48 -10.35 -26.43
C LEU A 275 -14.53 -11.45 -26.68
N MET A 276 -14.26 -12.70 -26.26
CA MET A 276 -15.25 -13.79 -26.35
C MET A 276 -16.46 -13.57 -25.43
N GLU A 277 -16.26 -13.03 -24.22
CA GLU A 277 -17.33 -12.69 -23.29
C GLU A 277 -18.16 -11.51 -23.79
N GLU A 278 -17.52 -10.47 -24.33
CA GLU A 278 -18.20 -9.34 -24.96
C GLU A 278 -19.04 -9.78 -26.17
N LEU A 279 -18.52 -10.67 -27.01
CA LEU A 279 -19.26 -11.24 -28.15
C LEU A 279 -20.45 -12.09 -27.71
N GLU A 280 -20.36 -12.77 -26.57
CA GLU A 280 -21.46 -13.52 -25.98
C GLU A 280 -22.54 -12.56 -25.44
N MET A 281 -22.14 -11.54 -24.68
CA MET A 281 -23.05 -10.51 -24.16
C MET A 281 -23.76 -9.74 -25.29
N ALA A 282 -23.07 -9.50 -26.40
CA ALA A 282 -23.63 -8.87 -27.59
C ALA A 282 -24.48 -9.82 -28.46
N GLY A 283 -24.63 -11.09 -28.04
CA GLY A 283 -25.44 -12.09 -28.75
C GLY A 283 -24.88 -12.50 -30.11
N VAL A 284 -23.57 -12.33 -30.33
CA VAL A 284 -22.88 -12.78 -31.56
C VAL A 284 -22.56 -14.26 -31.48
N ILE A 285 -22.24 -14.76 -30.29
CA ILE A 285 -21.92 -16.17 -30.03
C ILE A 285 -22.73 -16.71 -28.86
N GLY A 286 -22.96 -18.02 -28.84
CA GLY A 286 -23.66 -18.72 -27.76
C GLY A 286 -22.76 -18.98 -26.54
N PRO A 287 -23.36 -19.52 -25.46
CA PRO A 287 -22.66 -19.78 -24.21
C PRO A 287 -21.56 -20.84 -24.37
N ALA A 288 -20.66 -20.89 -23.40
CA ALA A 288 -19.54 -21.83 -23.39
C ALA A 288 -20.03 -23.30 -23.37
N GLU A 289 -19.66 -24.08 -24.40
CA GLU A 289 -19.90 -25.52 -24.48
C GLU A 289 -18.61 -26.31 -24.19
N GLY A 290 -18.06 -26.15 -22.98
CA GLY A 290 -16.86 -26.85 -22.54
C GLY A 290 -15.64 -26.56 -23.44
N THR A 291 -15.01 -27.60 -24.00
CA THR A 291 -13.82 -27.50 -24.85
C THR A 291 -14.12 -27.28 -26.34
N LYS A 292 -15.41 -27.23 -26.73
CA LYS A 292 -15.80 -27.04 -28.14
C LYS A 292 -15.85 -25.54 -28.50
N PRO A 293 -15.59 -25.18 -29.77
CA PRO A 293 -15.78 -23.82 -30.25
C PRO A 293 -17.24 -23.38 -30.03
N ARG A 294 -17.44 -22.14 -29.55
CA ARG A 294 -18.78 -21.62 -29.28
C ARG A 294 -19.54 -21.44 -30.59
N LYS A 295 -20.85 -21.68 -30.55
CA LYS A 295 -21.73 -21.57 -31.73
C LYS A 295 -21.93 -20.09 -32.08
N VAL A 296 -21.77 -19.72 -33.35
CA VAL A 296 -22.05 -18.36 -33.81
C VAL A 296 -23.55 -18.20 -34.04
N LEU A 297 -24.14 -17.13 -33.49
CA LEU A 297 -25.58 -16.88 -33.48
C LEU A 297 -26.03 -15.85 -34.52
N GLN A 298 -25.12 -15.00 -34.99
CA GLN A 298 -25.36 -14.02 -36.07
C GLN A 298 -24.75 -14.52 -37.38
N GLN A 299 -25.49 -14.34 -38.49
CA GLN A 299 -25.04 -14.65 -39.86
C GLN A 299 -24.62 -13.40 -40.60
#